data_AF-A0A1Q6DMK6-F1
#
_entry.id   AF-A0A1Q6DMK6-F1
#
_cell.length_a   1.000
_cell.length_b   1.000
_cell.length_c   1.000
_cell.angle_alpha   90.00
_cell.angle_beta   90.00
_cell.angle_gamma   90.00
#
_symmetry.space_group_name_H-M   'P 1'
#
loop_
_entity.id
_entity.type
_entity.pdbx_description
1 polymer ?
#
loop_
_entity_poly.entity_id
_entity_poly.type
_entity_poly.pdbx_seq_one_letter_code
_entity_poly.pdbx_strand_id
1 'polypeptide(L)'
;MKVIRFLVVTDYYLASALLVWAGLVKIRDAGVGDVLESLLERHILTLDQILFLARWYPPLEILLGVLALIGIKAGIFARMIAGLYLAFTLLLLFVSGGYLQLPIDCGCFGTGNTSPVYLLILRNLLIAIPLFFFPGSLRHFTRPTLLYACRQH
;
A
#
# COMPACT_ATOMS: atom_id res chain seq x y z
N MET A 1 13.06 -18.97 -13.80
CA MET A 1 12.83 -18.71 -12.36
C MET A 1 13.56 -17.49 -11.79
N LYS A 2 14.79 -17.15 -12.25
CA LYS A 2 15.53 -15.95 -11.76
C LYS A 2 14.80 -14.63 -12.03
N VAL A 3 14.18 -14.47 -13.21
CA VAL A 3 13.46 -13.25 -13.61
C VAL A 3 12.24 -12.96 -12.72
N ILE A 4 11.37 -13.95 -12.50
CA ILE A 4 10.18 -13.81 -11.62
C ILE A 4 10.61 -13.40 -10.21
N ARG A 5 11.69 -14.01 -9.70
CA ARG A 5 12.24 -13.67 -8.38
C ARG A 5 12.71 -12.22 -8.32
N PHE A 6 13.42 -11.76 -9.35
CA PHE A 6 13.88 -10.37 -9.45
C PHE A 6 12.70 -9.39 -9.50
N LEU A 7 11.66 -9.74 -10.26
CA LEU A 7 10.45 -8.93 -10.39
C LEU A 7 9.72 -8.79 -9.05
N VAL A 8 9.48 -9.90 -8.33
CA VAL A 8 8.83 -9.86 -7.00
C VAL A 8 9.64 -9.07 -5.97
N VAL A 9 10.96 -9.17 -5.99
CA VAL A 9 11.84 -8.41 -5.09
C VAL A 9 11.77 -6.92 -5.40
N THR A 10 11.81 -6.57 -6.69
CA THR A 10 11.72 -5.16 -7.14
C THR A 10 10.38 -4.57 -6.77
N ASP A 11 9.28 -5.28 -7.03
CA ASP A 11 7.93 -4.86 -6.67
C ASP A 11 7.77 -4.70 -5.16
N TYR A 12 8.39 -5.58 -4.35
CA TYR A 12 8.36 -5.47 -2.89
C TYR A 12 9.00 -4.17 -2.40
N TYR A 13 10.20 -3.83 -2.87
CA TYR A 13 10.88 -2.59 -2.46
C TYR A 13 10.15 -1.36 -3.00
N LEU A 14 9.66 -1.42 -4.24
CA LEU A 14 8.86 -0.36 -4.84
C LEU A 14 7.58 -0.11 -4.03
N ALA A 15 6.80 -1.15 -3.75
CA ALA A 15 5.56 -1.06 -2.98
C ALA A 15 5.82 -0.52 -1.57
N SER A 16 6.92 -0.94 -0.93
CA SER A 16 7.32 -0.47 0.40
C SER A 16 7.67 1.02 0.38
N ALA A 17 8.46 1.47 -0.61
CA ALA A 17 8.81 2.88 -0.79
C ALA A 17 7.58 3.75 -1.11
N LEU A 18 6.69 3.25 -2.00
CA LEU A 18 5.43 3.90 -2.33
C LEU A 18 4.53 4.04 -1.10
N LEU A 19 4.53 3.05 -0.20
CA LEU A 19 3.72 3.09 1.01
C LEU A 19 4.22 4.15 2.01
N VAL A 20 5.54 4.28 2.18
CA VAL A 20 6.13 5.36 2.99
C VAL A 20 5.81 6.72 2.38
N TRP A 21 5.98 6.85 1.07
CA TRP A 21 5.68 8.09 0.35
C TRP A 21 4.21 8.47 0.48
N ALA A 22 3.30 7.52 0.31
CA ALA A 22 1.86 7.70 0.46
C ALA A 22 1.48 8.24 1.84
N GLY A 23 2.03 7.65 2.90
CA GLY A 23 1.75 8.10 4.26
C GLY A 23 2.30 9.50 4.52
N LEU A 24 3.48 9.85 3.99
CA LEU A 24 4.05 11.19 4.12
C LEU A 24 3.20 12.25 3.42
N VAL A 25 2.72 11.98 2.20
CA VAL A 25 1.83 12.87 1.45
C VAL A 25 0.54 13.11 2.24
N LYS A 26 -0.07 12.05 2.80
CA LYS A 26 -1.30 12.16 3.62
C LYS A 26 -1.12 12.93 4.92
N ILE A 27 0.09 12.95 5.50
CA ILE A 27 0.37 13.76 6.69
C ILE A 27 0.58 15.23 6.31
N ARG A 28 1.26 15.49 5.18
CA ARG A 28 1.53 16.85 4.70
C ARG A 28 0.24 17.57 4.33
N ASP A 29 -0.61 16.89 3.58
CA ASP A 29 -1.90 17.42 3.14
C ASP A 29 -2.99 16.83 4.04
N ALA A 30 -3.08 17.34 5.27
CA ALA A 30 -3.99 16.85 6.32
C ALA A 30 -5.51 17.01 6.02
N GLY A 31 -5.88 17.18 4.75
CA GLY A 31 -7.25 17.11 4.29
C GLY A 31 -7.81 15.69 4.41
N VAL A 32 -9.12 15.60 4.61
CA VAL A 32 -9.87 14.35 4.50
C VAL A 32 -9.76 13.93 3.03
N GLY A 33 -8.81 13.04 2.70
CA GLY A 33 -8.54 12.71 1.30
C GLY A 33 -9.83 12.33 0.55
N ASP A 34 -9.94 12.72 -0.73
CA ASP A 34 -11.17 12.70 -1.54
C ASP A 34 -11.97 11.38 -1.48
N VAL A 35 -11.28 10.25 -1.24
CA VAL A 35 -11.91 8.94 -1.04
C VAL A 35 -12.77 8.90 0.22
N LEU A 36 -12.27 9.43 1.34
CA LEU A 36 -13.01 9.50 2.61
C LEU A 36 -14.21 10.45 2.49
N GLU A 37 -14.07 11.55 1.77
CA GLU A 37 -15.18 12.48 1.51
C GLU A 37 -16.29 11.79 0.68
N SER A 38 -15.92 11.08 -0.39
CA SER A 38 -16.90 10.32 -1.20
C SER A 38 -17.60 9.18 -0.43
N LEU A 39 -16.92 8.62 0.58
CA LEU A 39 -17.51 7.61 1.47
C LEU A 39 -18.49 8.23 2.47
N LEU A 40 -18.24 9.47 2.91
CA LEU A 40 -19.16 10.24 3.74
C LEU A 40 -20.41 10.62 2.96
N GLU A 41 -20.25 11.12 1.73
CA GLU A 41 -21.37 11.50 0.86
C GLU A 41 -22.31 10.32 0.61
N ARG A 42 -21.73 9.12 0.41
CA ARG A 42 -22.48 7.88 0.22
C ARG A 42 -23.02 7.26 1.52
N HIS A 43 -22.82 7.91 2.66
CA HIS A 43 -23.27 7.45 3.98
C HIS A 43 -22.77 6.04 4.35
N ILE A 44 -21.61 5.65 3.83
CA ILE A 44 -20.99 4.33 4.10
C ILE A 44 -20.26 4.35 5.44
N LEU A 45 -19.62 5.48 5.75
CA LEU A 45 -18.86 5.69 6.98
C LEU A 45 -19.41 6.91 7.74
N THR A 46 -19.37 6.84 9.06
CA THR A 46 -19.69 8.00 9.91
C THR A 46 -18.50 8.95 10.00
N LEU A 47 -18.75 10.21 10.36
CA LEU A 47 -17.70 11.22 10.53
C LEU A 47 -16.63 10.78 11.53
N ASP A 48 -17.02 10.11 12.62
CA ASP A 48 -16.10 9.60 13.64
C ASP A 48 -15.15 8.53 13.08
N GLN A 49 -15.66 7.63 12.22
CA GLN A 49 -14.85 6.60 11.57
C GLN A 49 -13.85 7.22 10.61
N ILE A 50 -14.26 8.24 9.86
CA ILE A 50 -13.42 8.98 8.92
C ILE A 50 -12.29 9.69 9.65
N LEU A 51 -12.59 10.41 10.73
CA LEU A 51 -11.59 11.07 11.58
C LEU A 51 -10.59 10.06 12.15
N PHE A 52 -11.08 8.91 12.63
CA PHE A 52 -10.22 7.85 13.14
C PHE A 52 -9.29 7.30 12.04
N LEU A 53 -9.82 6.98 10.87
CA LEU A 53 -9.03 6.48 9.74
C LEU A 53 -8.01 7.53 9.27
N ALA A 54 -8.43 8.78 9.07
CA ALA A 54 -7.54 9.86 8.62
C ALA A 54 -6.37 10.07 9.59
N ARG A 55 -6.60 9.90 10.90
CA ARG A 55 -5.56 10.05 11.93
C ARG A 55 -4.58 8.88 11.99
N TRP A 56 -5.10 7.65 11.96
CA TRP A 56 -4.29 6.45 12.26
C TRP A 56 -3.75 5.73 11.04
N TYR A 57 -4.36 5.93 9.87
CA TYR A 57 -3.96 5.24 8.65
C TYR A 57 -2.59 5.68 8.12
N PRO A 58 -2.28 6.99 7.99
CA PRO A 58 -0.97 7.43 7.49
C PRO A 58 0.24 6.95 8.31
N PRO A 59 0.27 7.05 9.66
CA PRO A 59 1.41 6.53 10.42
C PRO A 59 1.55 5.01 10.33
N LEU A 60 0.44 4.28 10.15
CA LEU A 60 0.47 2.83 9.94
C LEU A 60 1.10 2.48 8.59
N GLU A 61 0.78 3.21 7.51
CA GLU A 61 1.41 3.04 6.20
C GLU A 61 2.92 3.29 6.26
N ILE A 62 3.34 4.38 6.90
CA ILE A 62 4.77 4.70 7.08
C ILE A 62 5.47 3.60 7.88
N LEU A 63 4.89 3.18 9.00
CA LEU A 63 5.47 2.14 9.85
C LEU A 63 5.64 0.82 9.07
N LEU A 64 4.60 0.37 8.37
CA LEU A 64 4.67 -0.84 7.56
C LEU A 64 5.69 -0.72 6.42
N GLY A 65 5.72 0.41 5.72
CA GLY A 65 6.65 0.65 4.63
C GLY A 65 8.10 0.66 5.10
N VAL A 66 8.40 1.34 6.21
CA VAL A 66 9.74 1.37 6.81
C VAL A 66 10.16 -0.01 7.30
N LEU A 67 9.31 -0.73 8.03
CA LEU A 67 9.62 -2.08 8.50
C LEU A 67 9.86 -3.05 7.33
N ALA A 68 9.09 -2.90 6.25
CA ALA A 68 9.27 -3.67 5.03
C ALA A 68 10.60 -3.36 4.32
N LEU A 69 11.00 -2.08 4.24
CA LEU A 69 12.28 -1.66 3.66
C LEU A 69 13.49 -2.18 4.46
N ILE A 70 13.41 -2.18 5.80
CA ILE A 70 14.45 -2.78 6.66
C ILE A 70 14.57 -4.29 6.39
N GLY A 71 13.50 -4.93 5.90
CA GLY A 71 13.51 -6.33 5.51
C GLY A 71 13.41 -7.30 6.68
N ILE A 72 13.02 -6.84 7.89
CA ILE A 72 12.74 -7.73 9.02
C ILE A 72 11.52 -8.57 8.66
N LYS A 73 11.63 -9.90 8.58
CA LYS A 73 10.50 -10.78 8.24
C LYS A 73 9.77 -10.36 6.94
N ALA A 74 10.50 -9.99 5.88
CA ALA A 74 9.97 -9.49 4.60
C ALA A 74 8.80 -10.33 4.02
N GLY A 75 8.79 -11.65 4.21
CA GLY A 75 7.66 -12.49 3.77
C GLY A 75 6.33 -12.19 4.47
N ILE A 76 6.34 -11.75 5.73
CA ILE A 76 5.13 -11.32 6.46
C ILE A 76 4.70 -9.94 5.98
N PHE A 77 5.63 -8.99 5.95
CA PHE A 77 5.32 -7.63 5.49
C PHE A 77 4.86 -7.60 4.03
N ALA A 78 5.40 -8.47 3.16
CA ALA A 78 4.93 -8.58 1.79
C ALA A 78 3.45 -8.95 1.71
N ARG A 79 2.99 -9.89 2.56
CA ARG A 79 1.57 -10.26 2.65
C ARG A 79 0.72 -9.16 3.26
N MET A 80 1.23 -8.45 4.27
CA MET A 80 0.53 -7.31 4.87
C MET A 80 0.34 -6.18 3.85
N ILE A 81 1.40 -5.83 3.11
CA ILE A 81 1.36 -4.83 2.04
C ILE A 81 0.40 -5.30 0.94
N ALA A 82 0.52 -6.53 0.45
CA ALA A 82 -0.42 -7.07 -0.54
C ALA A 82 -1.87 -7.02 -0.05
N GLY A 83 -2.13 -7.41 1.20
CA GLY A 83 -3.44 -7.31 1.82
C GLY A 83 -3.97 -5.88 1.87
N LEU A 84 -3.11 -4.91 2.17
CA LEU A 84 -3.46 -3.49 2.17
C LEU A 84 -3.85 -3.00 0.77
N TYR A 85 -3.06 -3.33 -0.26
CA TYR A 85 -3.36 -3.00 -1.65
C TYR A 85 -4.66 -3.67 -2.13
N LEU A 86 -4.92 -4.93 -1.74
CA LEU A 86 -6.18 -5.62 -2.05
C LEU A 86 -7.37 -4.97 -1.34
N ALA A 87 -7.24 -4.62 -0.06
CA ALA A 87 -8.28 -3.91 0.69
C ALA A 87 -8.60 -2.55 0.03
N PHE A 88 -7.58 -1.81 -0.38
CA PHE A 88 -7.75 -0.57 -1.14
C PHE A 88 -8.45 -0.81 -2.48
N THR A 89 -8.10 -1.89 -3.18
CA THR A 89 -8.72 -2.25 -4.46
C THR A 89 -10.20 -2.61 -4.29
N LEU A 90 -10.56 -3.33 -3.22
CA LEU A 90 -11.95 -3.63 -2.88
C LEU A 90 -12.72 -2.35 -2.53
N LEU A 91 -12.10 -1.44 -1.76
CA LEU A 91 -12.71 -0.14 -1.45
C LEU A 91 -12.96 0.67 -2.72
N LEU A 92 -12.00 0.71 -3.65
CA LEU A 92 -12.15 1.38 -4.94
C LEU A 92 -13.28 0.77 -5.77
N LEU A 93 -13.40 -0.56 -5.83
CA LEU A 93 -14.49 -1.24 -6.52
C LEU A 93 -15.86 -0.94 -5.90
N PHE A 94 -15.92 -0.84 -4.58
CA PHE A 94 -17.14 -0.53 -3.85
C PHE A 94 -17.58 0.92 -4.08
N VAL A 95 -16.66 1.87 -3.92
CA VAL A 95 -16.91 3.30 -4.15
C VAL A 95 -17.18 3.58 -5.62
N SER A 96 -16.51 2.86 -6.54
CA SER A 96 -16.71 3.09 -7.96
C SER A 96 -18.11 2.73 -8.42
N GLY A 97 -18.84 1.85 -7.74
CA GLY A 97 -20.20 1.47 -8.11
C GLY A 97 -20.35 1.01 -9.57
N GLY A 98 -19.26 0.54 -10.20
CA GLY A 98 -19.21 0.16 -11.62
C GLY A 98 -18.87 1.29 -12.61
N TYR A 99 -18.65 2.52 -12.15
CA TYR A 99 -18.24 3.63 -13.02
C TYR A 99 -16.76 3.51 -13.43
N LEU A 100 -16.49 3.78 -14.71
CA LEU A 100 -15.15 3.64 -15.32
C LEU A 100 -14.21 4.80 -14.97
N GLN A 101 -14.77 5.96 -14.64
CA GLN A 101 -14.07 7.18 -14.22
C GLN A 101 -14.63 7.62 -12.88
N LEU A 102 -13.76 7.81 -11.90
CA LEU A 102 -14.12 8.47 -10.66
C LEU A 102 -13.63 9.92 -10.76
N PRO A 103 -14.49 10.91 -10.48
CA PRO A 103 -14.06 12.32 -10.34
C PRO A 103 -13.25 12.55 -9.05
N ILE A 104 -12.71 11.48 -8.46
CA ILE A 104 -12.07 11.43 -7.16
C ILE A 104 -10.63 11.01 -7.41
N ASP A 105 -9.65 11.80 -6.95
CA ASP A 105 -8.24 11.49 -7.07
C ASP A 105 -7.85 10.43 -6.03
N CYS A 106 -8.20 9.17 -6.32
CA CYS A 106 -8.07 8.08 -5.35
C CYS A 106 -6.62 7.57 -5.18
N GLY A 107 -5.64 8.22 -5.82
CA GLY A 107 -4.24 7.79 -5.86
C GLY A 107 -3.30 8.78 -5.16
N CYS A 108 -2.17 8.27 -4.66
CA CYS A 108 -1.10 9.08 -4.02
C CYS A 108 -0.43 10.15 -4.91
N PHE A 109 -0.92 10.37 -6.13
CA PHE A 109 -0.34 11.23 -7.15
C PHE A 109 -1.37 12.13 -7.87
N GLY A 110 -2.58 12.28 -7.31
CA GLY A 110 -3.63 13.11 -7.89
C GLY A 110 -3.28 14.60 -7.86
N THR A 111 -3.41 15.27 -9.00
CA THR A 111 -3.18 16.72 -9.18
C THR A 111 -4.46 17.44 -9.62
N GLY A 112 -5.62 16.87 -9.35
CA GLY A 112 -6.94 17.37 -9.75
C GLY A 112 -7.43 16.82 -11.10
N ASN A 113 -6.87 15.72 -11.61
CA ASN A 113 -7.20 15.16 -12.92
C ASN A 113 -7.85 13.77 -12.79
N THR A 114 -9.02 13.59 -13.39
CA THR A 114 -9.78 12.33 -13.37
C THR A 114 -8.92 11.16 -13.86
N SER A 115 -8.54 10.28 -12.94
CA SER A 115 -7.78 9.08 -13.25
C SER A 115 -8.73 7.90 -13.48
N PRO A 116 -8.56 7.11 -14.55
CA PRO A 116 -9.46 5.99 -14.82
C PRO A 116 -9.26 4.86 -13.79
N VAL A 117 -10.35 4.43 -13.17
CA VAL A 117 -10.36 3.52 -12.02
C VAL A 117 -9.69 2.18 -12.34
N TYR A 118 -9.86 1.69 -13.56
CA TYR A 118 -9.27 0.42 -14.01
C TYR A 118 -7.74 0.43 -13.96
N LEU A 119 -7.07 1.58 -14.19
CA LEU A 119 -5.61 1.67 -14.09
C LEU A 119 -5.16 1.53 -12.64
N LEU A 120 -5.87 2.14 -11.69
CA LEU A 120 -5.56 2.01 -10.27
C LEU A 120 -5.74 0.56 -9.80
N ILE A 121 -6.84 -0.07 -10.18
CA ILE A 121 -7.12 -1.48 -9.87
C ILE A 121 -6.04 -2.39 -10.48
N LEU A 122 -5.74 -2.21 -11.77
CA LEU A 122 -4.73 -3.01 -12.46
C LEU A 122 -3.36 -2.87 -11.79
N ARG A 123 -2.93 -1.64 -11.50
CA ARG A 123 -1.67 -1.38 -10.79
C ARG A 123 -1.64 -2.08 -9.43
N ASN A 124 -2.69 -1.92 -8.64
CA ASN A 124 -2.75 -2.50 -7.30
C ASN A 124 -2.75 -4.04 -7.36
N LEU A 125 -3.46 -4.64 -8.30
CA LEU A 125 -3.46 -6.10 -8.51
C LEU A 125 -2.10 -6.62 -9.00
N LEU A 126 -1.46 -5.88 -9.92
CA LEU A 126 -0.15 -6.23 -10.46
C LEU A 126 0.93 -6.26 -9.37
N ILE A 127 0.82 -5.38 -8.37
CA ILE A 127 1.70 -5.38 -7.19
C ILE A 127 1.25 -6.42 -6.16
N ALA A 128 -0.04 -6.49 -5.83
CA ALA A 128 -0.51 -7.31 -4.72
C ALA A 128 -0.43 -8.81 -4.99
N ILE A 129 -0.78 -9.28 -6.20
CA ILE A 129 -0.84 -10.70 -6.53
C ILE A 129 0.55 -11.37 -6.40
N PRO A 130 1.63 -10.85 -7.01
CA PRO A 130 2.95 -11.45 -6.88
C PRO A 130 3.47 -11.45 -5.43
N LEU A 131 3.25 -10.35 -4.69
CA LEU A 131 3.66 -10.25 -3.28
C LEU A 131 2.91 -11.26 -2.39
N PHE A 132 1.63 -11.52 -2.66
CA PHE A 132 0.81 -12.43 -1.86
C PHE A 132 1.19 -13.91 -2.08
N PHE A 133 1.34 -14.32 -3.34
CA PHE A 133 1.58 -15.74 -3.69
C PHE A 133 3.04 -16.16 -3.61
N PHE A 134 4.00 -15.25 -3.83
CA PHE A 134 5.43 -15.60 -3.89
C PHE A 134 6.32 -15.01 -2.77
N PRO A 135 5.91 -15.00 -1.48
CA PRO A 135 6.72 -14.42 -0.41
C PRO A 135 7.98 -15.26 -0.09
N GLY A 136 8.02 -16.53 -0.52
CA GLY A 136 9.19 -17.42 -0.33
C GLY A 136 10.45 -16.91 -1.02
N SER A 137 10.29 -16.14 -2.12
CA SER A 137 11.38 -15.48 -2.84
C SER A 137 12.16 -14.47 -2.00
N LEU A 138 11.49 -13.85 -1.03
CA LEU A 138 12.00 -12.77 -0.16
C LEU A 138 12.70 -13.31 1.10
N ARG A 139 12.43 -14.56 1.51
CA ARG A 139 13.04 -15.18 2.71
C ARG A 139 14.57 -15.30 2.67
N HIS A 140 15.13 -15.30 1.46
CA HIS A 140 16.59 -15.38 1.27
C HIS A 140 17.28 -14.03 1.45
N PHE A 141 16.57 -12.91 1.27
CA PHE A 141 17.10 -11.57 1.50
C PHE A 141 17.01 -11.15 2.97
N THR A 142 16.11 -11.77 3.74
CA THR A 142 15.94 -11.52 5.19
C THR A 142 17.02 -12.11 6.10
N ARG A 143 18.12 -12.68 5.58
CA ARG A 143 19.22 -13.10 6.47
C ARG A 143 20.05 -11.87 6.82
N PRO A 144 19.96 -11.35 8.06
CA PRO A 144 20.87 -10.33 8.51
C PRO A 144 22.14 -11.07 8.90
N THR A 145 22.97 -11.45 7.92
CA THR A 145 24.29 -12.01 8.20
C THR A 145 25.15 -11.02 9.01
N LEU A 146 24.77 -9.74 9.04
CA LEU A 146 25.40 -8.68 9.83
C LEU A 146 25.03 -8.69 11.33
N LEU A 147 23.86 -9.18 11.75
CA LEU A 147 23.50 -9.16 13.19
C LEU A 147 24.06 -10.34 13.98
N TYR A 148 24.54 -11.40 13.33
CA TYR A 148 25.22 -12.52 13.99
C TYR A 148 26.75 -12.38 14.00
N ALA A 149 27.32 -11.43 13.25
CA ALA A 149 28.77 -11.19 13.26
C ALA A 149 29.26 -10.37 14.47
N CYS A 150 28.37 -9.67 15.18
CA CYS A 150 28.73 -8.84 16.34
C CYS A 150 28.52 -9.51 17.71
N ARG A 151 28.38 -10.85 17.78
CA ARG A 151 28.21 -11.59 19.05
C ARG A 151 29.26 -12.69 19.24
N GLN A 152 30.50 -12.44 18.84
CA GLN A 152 31.65 -13.33 19.11
C GLN A 152 32.93 -12.61 19.55
N HIS A 153 32.85 -11.36 20.01
CA HIS A 153 33.97 -10.71 20.72
C HIS A 153 33.53 -10.19 22.07
#